data_AF-A0A9P6X025-F1
#
_entry.id   AF-A0A9P6X025-F1
#
_cell.length_a   1.000
_cell.length_b   1.000
_cell.length_c   1.000
_cell.angle_alpha   90.00
_cell.angle_beta   90.00
_cell.angle_gamma   90.00
#
_symmetry.space_group_name_H-M   'P 1'
#
loop_
_entity.id
_entity.type
_entity.pdbx_description
1 polymer ?
#
loop_
_entity_poly.entity_id
_entity_poly.type
_entity_poly.pdbx_seq_one_letter_code
_entity_poly.pdbx_strand_id
1 'polypeptide(L)'
;MFEQKKMSRCNCCGVSYRAATMRSIVLSCLPASSHMSPIEENTETSRHNTETSTSSPNSSSEDIHTLLSMIQRLTNELAAARSEIEQLRATTVQLQNQLNQVHPTTNQPTSTLTANVQSSLDFPELTTFSTPWRNPEQFSRLKEGLLQKQQQRRQQRQEAAARLLQPLSKNQGFQYLYLPTKARVPVGQLRARLRKFDINNNRILDIHYPDRNVVALLVHNHYADELRSHLRKFKVTLKDDFDPCDPMILRDPRYSDSTTEERTNIVFMHHCNRMERALRFVRAPVKFAVARYFHTKGWISTQTLRETLSFNHRVNHTQPESIFFEDDNMSTVEDHNDTQSHLTVSHMKDDPSL
;
A
#
# COMPACT_ATOMS: atom_id res chain seq x y z
N MET A 1 -64.19 -7.55 -10.45
CA MET A 1 -63.57 -7.20 -9.15
C MET A 1 -62.07 -7.32 -9.30
N PHE A 2 -61.35 -6.21 -9.38
CA PHE A 2 -59.88 -6.20 -9.51
C PHE A 2 -59.24 -6.12 -8.12
N GLU A 3 -58.50 -7.16 -7.76
CA GLU A 3 -57.76 -7.25 -6.49
C GLU A 3 -56.46 -6.44 -6.61
N GLN A 4 -56.42 -5.28 -5.94
CA GLN A 4 -55.23 -4.41 -5.91
C GLN A 4 -54.11 -5.08 -5.08
N LYS A 5 -53.09 -5.62 -5.76
CA LYS A 5 -51.87 -6.13 -5.14
C LYS A 5 -51.08 -4.97 -4.51
N LYS A 6 -51.07 -4.88 -3.17
CA LYS A 6 -50.23 -3.93 -2.42
C LYS A 6 -48.74 -4.21 -2.65
N MET A 7 -48.02 -3.20 -3.12
CA MET A 7 -46.59 -3.20 -3.40
C MET A 7 -45.88 -2.27 -2.40
N SER A 8 -44.77 -2.74 -1.83
CA SER A 8 -44.01 -2.01 -0.80
C SER A 8 -42.70 -1.51 -1.39
N ARG A 9 -42.39 -0.22 -1.21
CA ARG A 9 -41.22 0.42 -1.80
C ARG A 9 -40.09 0.53 -0.77
N CYS A 10 -38.89 0.08 -1.14
CA CYS A 10 -37.71 0.19 -0.27
C CYS A 10 -37.16 1.62 -0.30
N ASN A 11 -36.98 2.25 0.86
CA ASN A 11 -36.43 3.61 0.96
C ASN A 11 -34.92 3.70 0.70
N CYS A 12 -34.20 2.58 0.69
CA CYS A 12 -32.76 2.57 0.44
C CYS A 12 -32.41 2.47 -1.05
N CYS A 13 -33.19 1.73 -1.84
CA CYS A 13 -32.91 1.51 -3.27
C CYS A 13 -34.07 1.87 -4.22
N GLY A 14 -35.22 2.30 -3.71
CA GLY A 14 -36.36 2.74 -4.51
C GLY A 14 -37.16 1.64 -5.21
N VAL A 15 -36.71 0.38 -5.14
CA VAL A 15 -37.35 -0.76 -5.80
C VAL A 15 -38.62 -1.17 -5.04
N SER A 16 -39.67 -1.51 -5.79
CA SER A 16 -40.97 -1.95 -5.24
C SER A 16 -41.09 -3.46 -5.26
N TYR A 17 -41.36 -4.06 -4.11
CA TYR A 17 -41.46 -5.51 -3.93
C TYR A 17 -42.90 -5.92 -3.64
N ARG A 18 -43.27 -7.12 -4.11
CA ARG A 18 -44.56 -7.73 -3.77
C ARG A 18 -44.48 -8.30 -2.34
N ALA A 19 -45.58 -8.18 -1.58
CA ALA A 19 -45.61 -8.56 -0.17
C ALA A 19 -45.16 -10.01 0.11
N ALA A 20 -45.45 -10.94 -0.81
CA ALA A 20 -45.00 -12.34 -0.70
C ALA A 20 -43.47 -12.48 -0.69
N THR A 21 -42.75 -11.63 -1.42
CA THR A 21 -41.28 -11.65 -1.50
C THR A 21 -40.64 -11.06 -0.24
N MET A 22 -41.31 -10.11 0.43
CA MET A 22 -40.81 -9.55 1.70
C MET A 22 -40.78 -10.56 2.84
N ARG A 23 -41.71 -11.54 2.87
CA ARG A 23 -41.73 -12.58 3.92
C ARG A 23 -40.44 -13.41 3.94
N SER A 24 -39.92 -13.75 2.76
CA SER A 24 -38.66 -14.51 2.61
C SER A 24 -37.43 -13.70 3.03
N ILE A 25 -37.44 -12.39 2.79
CA ILE A 25 -36.35 -11.48 3.19
C ILE A 25 -36.36 -11.24 4.71
N VAL A 26 -37.52 -11.12 5.33
CA VAL A 26 -37.63 -10.94 6.79
C VAL A 26 -37.24 -12.21 7.55
N LEU A 27 -37.62 -13.40 7.04
CA LEU A 27 -37.25 -14.69 7.63
C LEU A 27 -35.74 -15.00 7.54
N SER A 28 -35.03 -14.42 6.56
CA SER A 28 -33.57 -14.59 6.41
C SER A 28 -32.75 -13.60 7.24
N CYS A 29 -33.39 -12.66 7.95
CA CYS A 29 -32.73 -11.67 8.81
C CYS A 29 -32.96 -11.90 10.33
N LEU A 30 -33.58 -13.00 10.74
CA LEU A 30 -33.74 -13.32 12.16
C LEU A 30 -32.53 -14.10 12.70
N PRO A 31 -31.94 -13.70 13.85
CA PRO A 31 -30.92 -14.48 14.51
C PRO A 31 -31.52 -15.73 15.17
N ALA A 32 -30.86 -16.88 15.02
CA ALA A 32 -31.21 -18.11 15.69
C ALA A 32 -30.88 -18.00 17.20
N SER A 33 -31.81 -17.48 18.00
CA SER A 33 -31.87 -17.78 19.45
C SER A 33 -33.18 -17.25 20.04
N SER A 34 -34.17 -18.13 20.13
CA SER A 34 -35.21 -18.09 21.17
C SER A 34 -35.99 -19.39 21.14
N HIS A 35 -35.46 -20.43 21.77
CA HIS A 35 -36.26 -21.58 22.17
C HIS A 35 -36.19 -21.65 23.71
N MET A 36 -37.31 -21.29 24.34
CA MET A 36 -37.55 -21.53 25.76
C MET A 36 -37.79 -23.03 25.95
N SER A 37 -37.16 -23.61 26.97
CA SER A 37 -37.38 -24.98 27.45
C SER A 37 -38.62 -25.06 28.36
N PRO A 38 -39.16 -26.26 28.58
CA PRO A 38 -39.27 -26.71 29.97
C PRO A 38 -38.81 -28.16 30.19
N ILE A 39 -37.96 -28.29 31.24
CA ILE A 39 -37.87 -29.26 32.36
C ILE A 39 -38.44 -30.69 32.18
N GLU A 40 -37.59 -31.71 32.44
CA GLU A 40 -37.67 -32.85 33.40
C GLU A 40 -36.67 -33.96 32.96
N GLU A 41 -35.55 -34.18 33.68
CA GLU A 41 -35.32 -35.17 34.76
C GLU A 41 -35.42 -36.66 34.33
N ASN A 42 -34.25 -37.32 34.19
CA ASN A 42 -33.90 -38.67 34.71
C ASN A 42 -32.94 -39.53 33.83
N THR A 43 -31.89 -40.02 34.51
CA THR A 43 -31.22 -41.34 34.47
C THR A 43 -30.76 -42.01 33.15
N GLU A 44 -29.42 -42.21 33.10
CA GLU A 44 -28.72 -43.50 32.96
C GLU A 44 -28.76 -44.33 31.65
N THR A 45 -27.55 -44.53 31.11
CA THR A 45 -27.00 -45.71 30.38
C THR A 45 -27.62 -46.25 29.07
N SER A 46 -26.70 -46.52 28.14
CA SER A 46 -26.56 -47.77 27.35
C SER A 46 -26.77 -47.70 25.83
N ARG A 47 -25.93 -48.51 25.18
CA ARG A 47 -25.74 -48.81 23.75
C ARG A 47 -27.00 -49.41 23.13
N HIS A 48 -27.35 -49.06 21.89
CA HIS A 48 -26.99 -49.79 20.65
C HIS A 48 -27.76 -49.25 19.41
N ASN A 49 -27.15 -49.51 18.25
CA ASN A 49 -27.59 -49.37 16.85
C ASN A 49 -29.07 -49.80 16.62
N THR A 50 -29.79 -49.35 15.58
CA THR A 50 -29.64 -49.81 14.18
C THR A 50 -30.53 -48.99 13.22
N GLU A 51 -29.94 -48.53 12.09
CA GLU A 51 -30.41 -48.37 10.69
C GLU A 51 -31.90 -48.01 10.40
N THR A 52 -32.27 -47.17 9.41
CA THR A 52 -32.02 -47.36 7.95
C THR A 52 -32.56 -46.16 7.13
N SER A 53 -31.91 -45.89 5.97
CA SER A 53 -32.42 -45.27 4.71
C SER A 53 -32.64 -43.74 4.69
N THR A 54 -32.05 -42.92 3.81
CA THR A 54 -31.73 -43.07 2.37
C THR A 54 -30.61 -42.09 1.99
N SER A 55 -29.53 -42.55 1.34
CA SER A 55 -28.48 -41.68 0.76
C SER A 55 -28.48 -41.81 -0.77
N SER A 56 -28.60 -40.67 -1.45
CA SER A 56 -28.39 -40.55 -2.90
C SER A 56 -26.89 -40.55 -3.23
N PRO A 57 -26.39 -41.34 -4.20
CA PRO A 57 -24.94 -41.46 -4.47
C PRO A 57 -24.40 -40.46 -5.51
N ASN A 58 -25.21 -39.53 -6.03
CA ASN A 58 -24.87 -38.85 -7.29
C ASN A 58 -23.98 -37.58 -7.20
N SER A 59 -23.82 -36.91 -6.04
CA SER A 59 -23.08 -35.63 -6.05
C SER A 59 -21.54 -35.79 -6.07
N SER A 60 -21.01 -36.87 -5.47
CA SER A 60 -19.55 -37.05 -5.35
C SER A 60 -18.84 -37.39 -6.66
N SER A 61 -19.56 -38.01 -7.61
CA SER A 61 -19.01 -38.37 -8.92
C SER A 61 -18.86 -37.15 -9.84
N GLU A 62 -19.84 -36.24 -9.78
CA GLU A 62 -19.84 -35.00 -10.58
C GLU A 62 -18.68 -34.07 -10.22
N ASP A 63 -18.33 -33.99 -8.93
CA ASP A 63 -17.19 -33.19 -8.44
C ASP A 63 -15.84 -33.74 -8.95
N ILE A 64 -15.68 -35.07 -8.99
CA ILE A 64 -14.45 -35.74 -9.47
C ILE A 64 -14.29 -35.56 -10.99
N HIS A 65 -15.37 -35.72 -11.75
CA HIS A 65 -15.35 -35.49 -13.20
C HIS A 65 -15.04 -34.03 -13.54
N THR A 66 -15.57 -33.09 -12.76
CA THR A 66 -15.29 -31.66 -12.93
C THR A 66 -13.81 -31.36 -12.68
N LEU A 67 -13.21 -31.92 -11.63
CA LEU A 67 -11.78 -31.74 -11.33
C LEU A 67 -10.87 -32.33 -12.43
N LEU A 68 -11.18 -33.53 -12.92
CA LEU A 68 -10.42 -34.16 -14.01
C LEU A 68 -10.48 -33.34 -15.30
N SER A 69 -11.66 -32.77 -15.62
CA SER A 69 -11.81 -31.90 -16.78
C SER A 69 -10.95 -30.62 -16.67
N MET A 70 -10.83 -30.07 -15.46
CA MET A 70 -10.02 -28.89 -15.20
C MET A 70 -8.53 -29.19 -15.30
N ILE A 71 -8.07 -30.33 -14.76
CA ILE A 71 -6.68 -30.77 -14.86
C ILE A 71 -6.29 -30.99 -16.32
N GLN A 72 -7.16 -31.63 -17.11
CA GLN A 72 -6.92 -31.85 -18.54
C GLN A 72 -6.80 -30.52 -19.29
N ARG A 73 -7.68 -29.55 -18.99
CA ARG A 73 -7.64 -28.22 -19.61
C ARG A 73 -6.33 -27.47 -19.28
N LEU A 74 -5.94 -27.45 -18.00
CA LEU A 74 -4.71 -26.79 -17.55
C LEU A 74 -3.46 -27.45 -18.16
N THR A 75 -3.48 -28.77 -18.34
CA THR A 75 -2.37 -29.50 -18.98
C THR A 75 -2.22 -29.09 -20.45
N ASN A 76 -3.33 -28.95 -21.17
CA ASN A 76 -3.31 -28.48 -22.56
C ASN A 76 -2.86 -27.02 -22.68
N GLU A 77 -3.31 -26.15 -21.78
CA GLU A 77 -2.87 -24.74 -21.73
C GLU A 77 -1.37 -24.63 -21.44
N LEU A 78 -0.84 -25.44 -20.53
CA LEU A 78 0.60 -25.51 -20.26
C LEU A 78 1.40 -25.99 -21.47
N ALA A 79 0.90 -26.97 -22.22
CA ALA A 79 1.56 -27.44 -23.43
C ALA A 79 1.57 -26.36 -24.53
N ALA A 80 0.46 -25.63 -24.69
CA ALA A 80 0.37 -24.52 -25.65
C ALA A 80 1.34 -23.38 -25.30
N ALA A 81 1.37 -22.96 -24.04
CA ALA A 81 2.28 -21.89 -23.58
C ALA A 81 3.76 -22.27 -23.77
N ARG A 82 4.12 -23.55 -23.54
CA ARG A 82 5.49 -24.03 -23.79
C ARG A 82 5.88 -23.96 -25.26
N SER A 83 4.96 -24.29 -26.17
CA SER A 83 5.19 -24.19 -27.61
C SER A 83 5.39 -22.73 -28.06
N GLU A 84 4.59 -21.81 -27.52
CA GLU A 84 4.71 -20.38 -27.82
C GLU A 84 6.04 -19.79 -27.34
N ILE A 85 6.49 -20.17 -26.13
CA ILE A 85 7.80 -19.77 -25.62
C ILE A 85 8.93 -20.25 -26.53
N GLU A 86 8.85 -21.49 -27.04
CA GLU A 86 9.86 -22.03 -27.96
C GLU A 86 9.86 -21.27 -29.30
N GLN A 87 8.70 -20.92 -29.84
CA GLN A 87 8.59 -20.09 -31.04
C GLN A 87 9.19 -18.70 -30.84
N LEU A 88 8.88 -18.05 -29.72
CA LEU A 88 9.44 -16.72 -29.40
C LEU A 88 10.96 -16.76 -29.25
N ARG A 89 11.50 -17.81 -28.63
CA ARG A 89 12.96 -18.03 -28.52
C ARG A 89 13.60 -18.20 -29.89
N ALA A 90 13.02 -19.03 -30.78
CA ALA A 90 13.50 -19.21 -32.14
C ALA A 90 13.50 -17.89 -32.93
N THR A 91 12.44 -17.10 -32.79
CA THR A 91 12.31 -15.78 -33.45
C THR A 91 13.36 -14.80 -32.96
N THR A 92 13.65 -14.80 -31.66
CA THR A 92 14.66 -13.93 -31.04
C THR A 92 16.06 -14.26 -31.55
N VAL A 93 16.41 -15.54 -31.64
CA VAL A 93 17.69 -15.99 -32.24
C VAL A 93 17.79 -15.60 -33.71
N GLN A 94 16.70 -15.70 -34.47
CA GLN A 94 16.67 -15.30 -35.88
C GLN A 94 16.86 -13.79 -36.07
N LEU A 95 16.30 -12.95 -35.20
CA LEU A 95 16.50 -11.50 -35.22
C LEU A 95 17.92 -11.11 -34.82
N GLN A 96 18.49 -11.79 -33.82
CA GLN A 96 19.86 -11.54 -33.37
C GLN A 96 20.90 -11.90 -34.45
N ASN A 97 20.67 -12.98 -35.20
CA ASN A 97 21.52 -13.35 -36.34
C ASN A 97 21.40 -12.35 -37.50
N GLN A 98 20.23 -11.75 -37.73
CA GLN A 98 20.06 -10.70 -38.74
C GLN A 98 20.80 -9.42 -38.36
N LEU A 99 20.80 -9.03 -37.07
CA LEU A 99 21.55 -7.86 -36.59
C LEU A 99 23.07 -8.05 -36.71
N ASN A 100 23.58 -9.25 -36.47
CA ASN A 100 25.01 -9.55 -36.59
C ASN A 100 25.53 -9.54 -38.04
N GLN A 101 24.66 -9.65 -39.04
CA GLN A 101 25.05 -9.65 -40.46
C GLN A 101 25.14 -8.23 -41.08
N VAL A 102 24.72 -7.16 -40.37
CA VAL A 102 24.68 -5.78 -40.90
C VAL A 102 25.96 -4.96 -40.60
N HIS A 103 26.95 -5.55 -39.92
CA HIS A 103 28.25 -4.90 -39.73
C HIS A 103 29.43 -5.73 -40.22
N PRO A 104 29.89 -5.48 -41.46
CA PRO A 104 31.30 -5.55 -41.79
C PRO A 104 31.88 -4.14 -41.97
N THR A 105 32.86 -3.84 -41.10
CA THR A 105 34.13 -3.17 -41.43
C THR A 105 34.09 -1.71 -41.91
N THR A 106 34.76 -0.81 -41.17
CA THR A 106 35.88 0.00 -41.70
C THR A 106 36.65 0.62 -40.54
N ASN A 107 37.90 0.16 -40.39
CA ASN A 107 38.92 0.79 -39.57
C ASN A 107 39.62 1.91 -40.38
N GLN A 108 40.09 2.93 -39.64
CA GLN A 108 41.28 3.76 -39.90
C GLN A 108 41.17 5.07 -40.75
N PRO A 109 42.14 6.02 -40.63
CA PRO A 109 41.87 7.32 -40.02
C PRO A 109 42.36 8.55 -40.83
N THR A 110 42.07 9.75 -40.31
CA THR A 110 42.77 11.05 -40.46
C THR A 110 43.10 11.56 -41.88
N SER A 111 42.49 12.68 -42.28
CA SER A 111 43.17 13.73 -43.06
C SER A 111 42.49 15.09 -42.89
N THR A 112 43.28 16.03 -42.37
CA THR A 112 43.10 17.48 -42.43
C THR A 112 43.01 17.97 -43.87
N LEU A 113 42.16 18.97 -44.16
CA LEU A 113 42.47 20.10 -45.05
C LEU A 113 41.42 21.22 -44.91
N THR A 114 41.96 22.43 -44.98
CA THR A 114 41.40 23.76 -44.76
C THR A 114 40.55 24.32 -45.92
N ALA A 115 39.79 25.37 -45.57
CA ALA A 115 39.36 26.53 -46.39
C ALA A 115 37.95 26.52 -47.05
N ASN A 116 37.02 27.15 -46.32
CA ASN A 116 36.31 28.38 -46.67
C ASN A 116 35.57 28.50 -48.03
N VAL A 117 34.23 28.48 -48.01
CA VAL A 117 33.38 29.39 -48.80
C VAL A 117 32.13 29.75 -47.99
N GLN A 118 31.86 31.06 -47.95
CA GLN A 118 30.73 31.76 -47.36
C GLN A 118 29.35 31.19 -47.71
N SER A 119 28.48 31.13 -46.70
CA SER A 119 27.09 31.55 -46.84
C SER A 119 26.64 32.20 -45.53
N SER A 120 26.49 33.53 -45.58
CA SER A 120 25.91 34.32 -44.50
C SER A 120 24.42 34.03 -44.42
N LEU A 121 23.99 33.45 -43.30
CA LEU A 121 22.62 33.63 -42.82
C LEU A 121 22.74 34.28 -41.45
N ASP A 122 22.35 35.56 -41.40
CA ASP A 122 22.16 36.34 -40.19
C ASP A 122 21.22 35.59 -39.25
N PHE A 123 21.77 35.03 -38.18
CA PHE A 123 21.01 34.68 -36.99
C PHE A 123 21.28 35.77 -35.95
N PRO A 124 20.24 36.42 -35.40
CA PRO A 124 20.44 37.38 -34.34
C PRO A 124 21.04 36.66 -33.14
N GLU A 125 22.12 37.25 -32.63
CA GLU A 125 22.93 36.86 -31.49
C GLU A 125 22.04 36.56 -30.26
N LEU A 126 21.57 35.31 -30.16
CA LEU A 126 21.16 34.76 -28.88
C LEU A 126 22.43 34.69 -28.05
N THR A 127 22.52 35.61 -27.09
CA THR A 127 23.32 35.52 -25.88
C THR A 127 23.63 34.05 -25.57
N THR A 128 24.92 33.72 -25.50
CA THR A 128 25.47 32.42 -25.12
C THR A 128 24.81 31.90 -23.83
N PHE A 129 23.65 31.27 -23.96
CA PHE A 129 23.15 30.34 -22.98
C PHE A 129 24.02 29.11 -23.14
N SER A 130 25.12 29.08 -22.36
CA SER A 130 25.91 27.86 -22.20
C SER A 130 24.95 26.76 -21.77
N THR A 131 24.62 25.86 -22.69
CA THR A 131 23.93 24.63 -22.33
C THR A 131 24.79 23.92 -21.28
N PRO A 132 24.19 23.37 -20.20
CA PRO A 132 24.93 22.84 -19.06
C PRO A 132 25.87 21.68 -19.43
N TRP A 133 25.71 21.14 -20.64
CA TRP A 133 26.48 20.06 -21.24
C TRP A 133 27.84 20.48 -21.81
N ARG A 134 28.12 21.79 -21.95
CA ARG A 134 29.38 22.29 -22.55
C ARG A 134 30.52 22.45 -21.54
N ASN A 135 30.23 22.40 -20.23
CA ASN A 135 31.22 22.53 -19.17
C ASN A 135 31.48 21.17 -18.47
N PRO A 136 32.70 20.60 -18.57
CA PRO A 136 33.05 19.31 -17.95
C PRO A 136 32.87 19.30 -16.43
N GLU A 137 33.10 20.42 -15.73
CA GLU A 137 32.93 20.49 -14.28
C GLU A 137 31.45 20.50 -13.88
N GLN A 138 30.60 21.17 -14.66
CA GLN A 138 29.14 21.15 -14.40
C GLN A 138 28.57 19.75 -14.62
N PHE A 139 29.05 19.04 -15.64
CA PHE A 139 28.70 17.65 -15.89
C PHE A 139 29.15 16.72 -14.76
N SER A 140 30.38 16.86 -14.27
CA SER A 140 30.90 16.10 -13.14
C SER A 140 30.10 16.33 -11.86
N ARG A 141 29.78 17.59 -11.53
CA ARG A 141 28.91 17.93 -10.37
C ARG A 141 27.50 17.34 -10.50
N LEU A 142 26.93 17.35 -11.71
CA LEU A 142 25.62 16.74 -11.97
C LEU A 142 25.67 15.22 -11.80
N LYS A 143 26.71 14.57 -12.33
CA LYS A 143 26.94 13.12 -12.19
C LYS A 143 27.10 12.73 -10.72
N GLU A 144 27.89 13.49 -9.96
CA GLU A 144 28.09 13.27 -8.52
C GLU A 144 26.77 13.41 -7.74
N GLY A 145 25.98 14.46 -8.03
CA GLY A 145 24.66 14.63 -7.42
C GLY A 145 23.68 13.49 -7.75
N LEU A 146 23.73 12.93 -8.96
CA LEU A 146 22.91 11.78 -9.34
C LEU A 146 23.34 10.51 -8.60
N LEU A 147 24.64 10.25 -8.52
CA LEU A 147 25.21 9.11 -7.78
C LEU A 147 24.86 9.19 -6.29
N GLN A 148 25.02 10.36 -5.67
CA GLN A 148 24.68 10.56 -4.25
C GLN A 148 23.18 10.31 -3.99
N LYS A 149 22.31 10.82 -4.88
CA LYS A 149 20.85 10.58 -4.78
C LYS A 149 20.48 9.12 -5.02
N GLN A 150 21.23 8.40 -5.87
CA GLN A 150 21.06 6.97 -6.07
C GLN A 150 21.47 6.19 -4.82
N GLN A 151 22.61 6.52 -4.22
CA GLN A 151 23.10 5.90 -2.99
C GLN A 151 22.14 6.13 -1.82
N GLN A 152 21.63 7.35 -1.66
CA GLN A 152 20.63 7.65 -0.62
C GLN A 152 19.35 6.83 -0.82
N ARG A 153 18.88 6.67 -2.07
CA ARG A 153 17.72 5.82 -2.38
C ARG A 153 18.00 4.34 -2.12
N ARG A 154 19.21 3.86 -2.40
CA ARG A 154 19.62 2.49 -2.08
C ARG A 154 19.60 2.25 -0.57
N GLN A 155 20.15 3.16 0.23
CA GLN A 155 20.11 3.08 1.70
C GLN A 155 18.68 3.08 2.23
N GLN A 156 17.81 3.97 1.73
CA GLN A 156 16.39 3.99 2.12
C GLN A 156 15.67 2.69 1.77
N ARG A 157 15.96 2.08 0.61
CA ARG A 157 15.39 0.78 0.22
C ARG A 157 15.91 -0.35 1.10
N GLN A 158 17.21 -0.35 1.42
CA GLN A 158 17.81 -1.32 2.33
C GLN A 158 17.21 -1.21 3.73
N GLU A 159 17.03 0.00 4.25
CA GLU A 159 16.38 0.23 5.54
C GLU A 159 14.93 -0.23 5.53
N ALA A 160 14.19 0.05 4.44
CA ALA A 160 12.81 -0.43 4.28
C ALA A 160 12.73 -1.97 4.23
N ALA A 161 13.64 -2.63 3.53
CA ALA A 161 13.71 -4.08 3.47
C ALA A 161 14.12 -4.69 4.83
N ALA A 162 15.09 -4.08 5.53
CA ALA A 162 15.49 -4.51 6.86
C ALA A 162 14.32 -4.46 7.84
N ARG A 163 13.47 -3.43 7.77
CA ARG A 163 12.25 -3.33 8.58
C ARG A 163 11.24 -4.45 8.32
N LEU A 164 11.23 -5.04 7.13
CA LEU A 164 10.37 -6.20 6.81
C LEU A 164 10.88 -7.48 7.48
N LEU A 165 12.20 -7.61 7.62
CA LEU A 165 12.86 -8.77 8.22
C LEU A 165 13.02 -8.65 9.74
N GLN A 166 12.86 -7.44 10.30
CA GLN A 166 12.89 -7.24 11.74
C GLN A 166 11.67 -7.90 12.41
N PRO A 167 11.84 -8.46 13.63
CA PRO A 167 10.73 -8.97 14.41
C PRO A 167 9.63 -7.92 14.56
N LEU A 168 8.37 -8.32 14.44
CA LEU A 168 7.24 -7.40 14.63
C LEU A 168 7.36 -6.75 16.02
N SER A 169 7.54 -5.44 16.04
CA SER A 169 7.66 -4.71 17.30
C SER A 169 6.33 -4.76 18.05
N LYS A 170 6.40 -4.77 19.39
CA LYS A 170 5.21 -4.68 20.25
C LYS A 170 4.43 -3.38 20.07
N ASN A 171 5.04 -2.37 19.44
CA ASN A 171 4.48 -1.03 19.26
C ASN A 171 3.83 -0.84 17.88
N GLN A 172 3.42 -1.91 17.19
CA GLN A 172 2.66 -1.78 15.97
C GLN A 172 1.32 -1.06 16.23
N GLY A 173 1.14 0.07 15.55
CA GLY A 173 -0.05 0.89 15.73
C GLY A 173 0.13 2.28 15.19
N PHE A 174 -0.84 3.11 15.55
CA PHE A 174 -0.96 4.48 15.12
C PHE A 174 -1.21 5.38 16.32
N GLN A 175 -0.75 6.62 16.21
CA GLN A 175 -0.98 7.64 17.21
C GLN A 175 -1.32 8.96 16.53
N TYR A 176 -2.24 9.71 17.14
CA TYR A 176 -2.44 11.11 16.82
C TYR A 176 -1.48 11.97 17.65
N LEU A 177 -0.73 12.83 16.97
CA LEU A 177 0.08 13.88 17.60
C LEU A 177 -0.65 15.22 17.45
N TYR A 178 -0.75 15.96 18.55
CA TYR A 178 -1.46 17.23 18.58
C TYR A 178 -0.48 18.39 18.61
N LEU A 179 -0.54 19.22 17.57
CA LEU A 179 0.31 20.40 17.40
C LEU A 179 -0.48 21.67 17.69
N PRO A 180 0.04 22.59 18.51
CA PRO A 180 -0.56 23.90 18.68
C PRO A 180 -0.41 24.73 17.40
N THR A 181 -1.46 25.44 17.03
CA THR A 181 -1.48 26.34 15.87
C THR A 181 -2.13 27.67 16.24
N LYS A 182 -1.54 28.76 15.75
CA LYS A 182 -2.07 30.11 15.99
C LYS A 182 -3.32 30.42 15.17
N ALA A 183 -3.44 29.79 14.01
CA ALA A 183 -4.56 29.96 13.09
C ALA A 183 -4.78 28.67 12.31
N ARG A 184 -6.04 28.45 11.92
CA ARG A 184 -6.40 27.34 11.04
C ARG A 184 -5.89 27.62 9.63
N VAL A 185 -5.17 26.65 9.08
CA VAL A 185 -4.55 26.75 7.75
C VAL A 185 -5.10 25.63 6.87
N PRO A 186 -5.37 25.85 5.56
CA PRO A 186 -5.78 24.77 4.68
C PRO A 186 -4.77 23.60 4.71
N VAL A 187 -5.26 22.35 4.67
CA VAL A 187 -4.41 21.16 4.83
C VAL A 187 -3.26 21.12 3.82
N GLY A 188 -3.48 21.58 2.58
CA GLY A 188 -2.43 21.69 1.56
C GLY A 188 -1.31 22.66 1.95
N GLN A 189 -1.65 23.82 2.51
CA GLN A 189 -0.66 24.79 3.00
C GLN A 189 0.06 24.27 4.25
N LEU A 190 -0.64 23.60 5.15
CA LEU A 190 -0.03 22.96 6.32
C LEU A 190 0.99 21.91 5.88
N ARG A 191 0.64 21.05 4.91
CA ARG A 191 1.59 20.10 4.28
C ARG A 191 2.78 20.80 3.62
N ALA A 192 2.60 21.97 3.03
CA ALA A 192 3.71 22.75 2.48
C ALA A 192 4.64 23.29 3.57
N ARG A 193 4.08 23.73 4.72
CA ARG A 193 4.86 24.18 5.88
C ARG A 193 5.62 23.03 6.54
N LEU A 194 5.00 21.86 6.70
CA LEU A 194 5.66 20.67 7.25
C LEU A 194 6.87 20.26 6.39
N ARG A 195 6.78 20.36 5.05
CA ARG A 195 7.94 20.14 4.18
C ARG A 195 9.09 21.13 4.40
N LYS A 196 8.79 22.38 4.78
CA LYS A 196 9.84 23.38 5.11
C LYS A 196 10.59 23.01 6.40
N PHE A 197 9.96 22.23 7.28
CA PHE A 197 10.59 21.66 8.47
C PHE A 197 11.28 20.32 8.20
N ASP A 198 11.45 19.94 6.92
CA ASP A 198 12.02 18.66 6.49
C ASP A 198 11.22 17.42 6.97
N ILE A 199 9.92 17.60 7.21
CA ILE A 199 9.03 16.51 7.61
C ILE A 199 8.52 15.78 6.38
N ASN A 200 8.67 14.45 6.37
CA ASN A 200 8.18 13.63 5.28
C ASN A 200 6.65 13.49 5.31
N ASN A 201 5.98 14.22 4.41
CA ASN A 201 4.52 14.19 4.28
C ASN A 201 3.94 12.80 3.96
N ASN A 202 4.70 11.90 3.34
CA ASN A 202 4.21 10.55 3.02
C ASN A 202 4.03 9.69 4.27
N ARG A 203 4.72 10.02 5.37
CA ARG A 203 4.59 9.34 6.66
C ARG A 203 3.43 9.87 7.52
N ILE A 204 2.80 10.96 7.10
CA ILE A 204 1.61 11.53 7.76
C ILE A 204 0.36 11.00 7.05
N LEU A 205 -0.41 10.19 7.76
CA LEU A 205 -1.54 9.43 7.21
C LEU A 205 -2.80 10.27 7.09
N ASP A 206 -3.08 11.11 8.09
CA ASP A 206 -4.24 12.00 8.15
C ASP A 206 -3.87 13.32 8.83
N ILE A 207 -4.60 14.38 8.46
CA ILE A 207 -4.47 15.72 9.05
C ILE A 207 -5.87 16.30 9.21
N HIS A 208 -6.24 16.61 10.45
CA HIS A 208 -7.48 17.32 10.73
C HIS A 208 -7.34 18.30 11.90
N TYR A 209 -8.40 19.09 12.12
CA TYR A 209 -8.45 20.11 13.17
C TYR A 209 -9.52 19.73 14.19
N PRO A 210 -9.14 19.14 15.35
CA PRO A 210 -10.08 18.84 16.41
C PRO A 210 -10.61 20.11 17.09
N ASP A 211 -9.75 21.12 17.28
CA ASP A 211 -10.09 22.45 17.83
C ASP A 211 -9.50 23.58 16.94
N ARG A 212 -9.84 24.84 17.21
CA ARG A 212 -9.43 26.03 16.43
C ARG A 212 -7.92 26.25 16.40
N ASN A 213 -7.25 25.89 17.48
CA ASN A 213 -5.81 26.10 17.70
C ASN A 213 -5.02 24.79 17.80
N VAL A 214 -5.60 23.66 17.40
CA VAL A 214 -4.95 22.35 17.45
C VAL A 214 -5.04 21.66 16.10
N VAL A 215 -3.93 21.12 15.64
CA VAL A 215 -3.83 20.22 14.49
C VAL A 215 -3.57 18.83 15.01
N ALA A 216 -4.32 17.85 14.52
CA ALA A 216 -4.06 16.43 14.75
C ALA A 216 -3.37 15.83 13.52
N LEU A 217 -2.23 15.17 13.74
CA LEU A 217 -1.48 14.42 12.72
C LEU A 217 -1.52 12.94 13.06
N LEU A 218 -2.05 12.11 12.16
CA LEU A 218 -2.00 10.65 12.31
C LEU A 218 -0.68 10.12 11.76
N VAL A 219 0.06 9.37 12.57
CA VAL A 219 1.33 8.76 12.19
C VAL A 219 1.44 7.32 12.69
N HIS A 220 2.34 6.55 12.08
CA HIS A 220 2.78 5.28 12.65
C HIS A 220 3.59 5.51 13.92
N ASN A 221 3.46 4.61 14.90
CA ASN A 221 4.20 4.70 16.16
C ASN A 221 5.72 4.78 15.97
N HIS A 222 6.29 3.99 15.04
CA HIS A 222 7.72 4.03 14.73
C HIS A 222 8.23 5.38 14.23
N TYR A 223 7.35 6.22 13.67
CA TYR A 223 7.69 7.56 13.20
C TYR A 223 7.36 8.65 14.23
N ALA A 224 6.61 8.33 15.27
CA ALA A 224 6.16 9.32 16.24
C ALA A 224 7.35 10.00 16.91
N ASP A 225 8.32 9.24 17.42
CA ASP A 225 9.47 9.80 18.15
C ASP A 225 10.45 10.56 17.24
N GLU A 226 10.61 10.11 15.99
CA GLU A 226 11.35 10.84 14.96
C GLU A 226 10.69 12.20 14.70
N LEU A 227 9.36 12.23 14.53
CA LEU A 227 8.60 13.46 14.33
C LEU A 227 8.63 14.38 15.56
N ARG A 228 8.50 13.83 16.78
CA ARG A 228 8.64 14.58 18.04
C ARG A 228 10.00 15.26 18.12
N SER A 229 11.06 14.53 17.80
CA SER A 229 12.44 15.04 17.84
C SER A 229 12.66 16.15 16.81
N HIS A 230 12.14 15.99 15.59
CA HIS A 230 12.20 17.03 14.56
C HIS A 230 11.45 18.30 14.97
N LEU A 231 10.23 18.17 15.49
CA LEU A 231 9.45 19.34 15.94
C LEU A 231 10.13 20.06 17.11
N ARG A 232 10.72 19.31 18.05
CA ARG A 232 11.48 19.87 19.18
C ARG A 232 12.70 20.66 18.73
N LYS A 233 13.40 20.22 17.67
CA LYS A 233 14.52 20.97 17.06
C LYS A 233 14.13 22.40 16.66
N PHE A 234 12.88 22.60 16.25
CA PHE A 234 12.32 23.91 15.89
C PHE A 234 11.54 24.59 17.02
N LYS A 235 11.71 24.15 18.28
CA LYS A 235 11.00 24.67 19.47
C LYS A 235 9.47 24.57 19.39
N VAL A 236 8.96 23.62 18.60
CA VAL A 236 7.52 23.31 18.57
C VAL A 236 7.24 22.28 19.64
N THR A 237 6.49 22.68 20.67
CA THR A 237 6.01 21.76 21.72
C THR A 237 4.71 21.11 21.29
N LEU A 238 4.63 19.78 21.45
CA LEU A 238 3.39 19.04 21.24
C LEU A 238 2.48 19.19 22.45
N LYS A 239 1.17 19.06 22.22
CA LYS A 239 0.15 19.04 23.26
C LYS A 239 -0.19 17.59 23.58
N ASP A 240 0.64 16.93 24.39
CA ASP A 240 0.47 15.51 24.71
C ASP A 240 -0.80 15.26 25.57
N ASP A 241 -1.24 16.25 26.37
CA ASP A 241 -2.43 16.16 27.23
C ASP A 241 -3.75 16.54 26.55
N PHE A 242 -3.77 16.62 25.21
CA PHE A 242 -4.99 17.00 24.49
C PHE A 242 -5.96 15.82 24.34
N ASP A 243 -7.12 15.93 24.98
CA ASP A 243 -8.25 15.03 24.75
C ASP A 243 -9.16 15.58 23.64
N PRO A 244 -9.28 14.91 22.47
CA PRO A 244 -10.17 15.34 21.41
C PRO A 244 -11.67 15.20 21.74
N CYS A 245 -12.02 14.51 22.83
CA CYS A 245 -13.38 14.27 23.29
C CYS A 245 -13.80 15.20 24.44
N ASP A 246 -12.96 16.17 24.83
CA ASP A 246 -13.24 17.11 25.91
C ASP A 246 -14.47 17.99 25.58
N PRO A 247 -15.48 18.07 26.47
CA PRO A 247 -16.65 18.94 26.30
C PRO A 247 -16.31 20.43 26.12
N MET A 248 -15.13 20.89 26.53
CA MET A 248 -14.66 22.27 26.37
C MET A 248 -14.28 22.63 24.91
N ILE A 249 -14.09 21.63 24.04
CA ILE A 249 -13.83 21.85 22.61
C ILE A 249 -15.08 22.40 21.90
N LEU A 250 -16.27 22.07 22.39
CA LEU A 250 -17.54 22.53 21.80
C LEU A 250 -17.83 23.98 22.20
N ARG A 251 -17.38 24.94 21.39
CA ARG A 251 -17.56 26.40 21.65
C ARG A 251 -18.64 27.05 20.79
N ASP A 252 -19.57 26.26 20.24
CA ASP A 252 -20.70 26.79 19.50
C ASP A 252 -21.74 27.34 20.49
N PRO A 253 -22.14 28.61 20.39
CA PRO A 253 -23.13 29.22 21.28
C PRO A 253 -24.44 28.45 21.38
N ARG A 254 -24.80 27.65 20.35
CA ARG A 254 -26.01 26.82 20.35
C ARG A 254 -26.05 25.75 21.45
N TYR A 255 -24.90 25.41 22.04
CA TYR A 255 -24.77 24.41 23.11
C TYR A 255 -24.30 25.06 24.42
N SER A 256 -24.46 26.38 24.59
CA SER A 256 -24.10 27.07 25.85
C SER A 256 -24.86 26.51 27.05
N ASP A 257 -26.12 26.12 26.82
CA ASP A 257 -27.05 25.72 27.87
C ASP A 257 -27.14 24.19 28.01
N SER A 258 -26.44 23.45 27.15
CA SER A 258 -26.40 21.98 27.18
C SER A 258 -25.60 21.47 28.37
N THR A 259 -26.01 20.30 28.88
CA THR A 259 -25.29 19.66 29.98
C THR A 259 -23.91 19.15 29.54
N THR A 260 -22.99 18.97 30.49
CA THR A 260 -21.64 18.45 30.19
C THR A 260 -21.67 17.08 29.50
N GLU A 261 -22.65 16.24 29.85
CA GLU A 261 -22.83 14.91 29.25
C GLU A 261 -23.25 15.00 27.78
N GLU A 262 -24.27 15.81 27.49
CA GLU A 262 -24.72 16.07 26.11
C GLU A 262 -23.58 16.62 25.25
N ARG A 263 -22.82 17.57 25.80
CA ARG A 263 -21.67 18.17 25.12
C ARG A 263 -20.60 17.12 24.82
N THR A 264 -20.30 16.25 25.79
CA THR A 264 -19.35 15.13 25.62
C THR A 264 -19.80 14.20 24.50
N ASN A 265 -21.09 13.83 24.46
CA ASN A 265 -21.65 12.97 23.43
C ASN A 265 -21.54 13.61 22.03
N ILE A 266 -21.89 14.91 21.91
CA ILE A 266 -21.77 15.65 20.65
C ILE A 266 -20.31 15.73 20.19
N VAL A 267 -19.36 16.01 21.09
CA VAL A 267 -17.93 16.07 20.76
C VAL A 267 -17.43 14.70 20.30
N PHE A 268 -17.81 13.64 21.01
CA PHE A 268 -17.48 12.26 20.64
C PHE A 268 -18.05 11.90 19.26
N MET A 269 -19.32 12.22 18.98
CA MET A 269 -19.93 12.04 17.67
C MET A 269 -19.15 12.80 16.58
N HIS A 270 -18.75 14.04 16.83
CA HIS A 270 -17.91 14.79 15.90
C HIS A 270 -16.52 14.15 15.73
N HIS A 271 -15.95 13.56 16.78
CA HIS A 271 -14.69 12.83 16.70
C HIS A 271 -14.82 11.60 15.80
N CYS A 272 -15.83 10.76 16.00
CA CYS A 272 -16.11 9.59 15.16
C CYS A 272 -16.30 9.99 13.69
N ASN A 273 -17.10 11.03 13.41
CA ASN A 273 -17.30 11.56 12.06
C ASN A 273 -15.97 11.99 11.38
N ARG A 274 -15.04 12.57 12.15
CA ARG A 274 -13.69 12.90 11.63
C ARG A 274 -12.89 11.64 11.31
N MET A 275 -12.97 10.59 12.13
CA MET A 275 -12.27 9.33 11.91
C MET A 275 -12.77 8.62 10.64
N GLU A 276 -14.09 8.58 10.44
CA GLU A 276 -14.68 8.05 9.20
C GLU A 276 -14.23 8.85 7.97
N ARG A 277 -14.20 10.19 8.08
CA ARG A 277 -13.69 11.05 7.01
C ARG A 277 -12.21 10.80 6.74
N ALA A 278 -11.39 10.61 7.77
CA ALA A 278 -9.96 10.34 7.63
C ALA A 278 -9.74 9.08 6.76
N LEU A 279 -10.51 8.01 6.98
CA LEU A 279 -10.41 6.77 6.18
C LEU A 279 -10.68 6.97 4.69
N ARG A 280 -11.40 8.02 4.29
CA ARG A 280 -11.61 8.34 2.86
C ARG A 280 -10.34 8.85 2.18
N PHE A 281 -9.43 9.47 2.95
CA PHE A 281 -8.22 10.11 2.42
C PHE A 281 -6.92 9.34 2.74
N VAL A 282 -6.94 8.43 3.72
CA VAL A 282 -5.80 7.54 3.99
C VAL A 282 -5.59 6.61 2.78
N ARG A 283 -4.33 6.45 2.37
CA ARG A 283 -3.93 5.65 1.19
C ARG A 283 -4.18 4.15 1.41
N ALA A 284 -4.57 3.45 0.35
CA ALA A 284 -4.98 2.05 0.40
C ALA A 284 -4.02 1.10 1.16
N PRO A 285 -2.68 1.13 0.94
CA PRO A 285 -1.78 0.16 1.60
C PRO A 285 -1.87 0.18 3.13
N VAL A 286 -2.12 1.36 3.71
CA VAL A 286 -2.14 1.56 5.17
C VAL A 286 -3.58 1.70 5.72
N LYS A 287 -4.54 2.03 4.84
CA LYS A 287 -5.94 2.31 5.19
C LYS A 287 -6.60 1.18 5.98
N PHE A 288 -6.35 -0.06 5.61
CA PHE A 288 -6.97 -1.21 6.28
C PHE A 288 -6.44 -1.43 7.70
N ALA A 289 -5.15 -1.16 7.93
CA ALA A 289 -4.56 -1.21 9.27
C ALA A 289 -5.09 -0.06 10.14
N VAL A 290 -5.20 1.15 9.59
CA VAL A 290 -5.80 2.30 10.28
C VAL A 290 -7.28 2.04 10.62
N ALA A 291 -8.04 1.46 9.71
CA ALA A 291 -9.44 1.13 9.94
C ALA A 291 -9.61 0.14 11.10
N ARG A 292 -8.80 -0.93 11.15
CA ARG A 292 -8.79 -1.86 12.28
C ARG A 292 -8.47 -1.14 13.59
N TYR A 293 -7.45 -0.28 13.58
CA TYR A 293 -7.08 0.51 14.76
C TYR A 293 -8.23 1.42 15.24
N PHE A 294 -8.90 2.16 14.34
CA PHE A 294 -10.04 3.00 14.70
C PHE A 294 -11.22 2.20 15.25
N HIS A 295 -11.45 1.00 14.72
CA HIS A 295 -12.49 0.09 15.23
C HIS A 295 -12.17 -0.41 16.63
N THR A 296 -10.92 -0.81 16.89
CA THR A 296 -10.47 -1.20 18.25
C THR A 296 -10.62 -0.06 19.26
N LYS A 297 -10.50 1.20 18.82
CA LYS A 297 -10.74 2.39 19.65
C LYS A 297 -12.22 2.76 19.80
N GLY A 298 -13.13 2.08 19.11
CA GLY A 298 -14.56 2.39 19.12
C GLY A 298 -14.95 3.66 18.37
N TRP A 299 -14.06 4.19 17.51
CA TRP A 299 -14.32 5.45 16.79
C TRP A 299 -15.09 5.26 15.48
N ILE A 300 -15.13 4.03 14.96
CA ILE A 300 -15.90 3.67 13.77
C ILE A 300 -16.74 2.43 14.04
N SER A 301 -17.86 2.32 13.34
CA SER A 301 -18.74 1.16 13.44
C SER A 301 -18.14 -0.09 12.78
N THR A 302 -18.61 -1.27 13.19
CA THR A 302 -18.27 -2.54 12.53
C THR A 302 -18.68 -2.56 11.05
N GLN A 303 -19.76 -1.85 10.70
CA GLN A 303 -20.20 -1.71 9.31
C GLN A 303 -19.19 -0.90 8.49
N THR A 304 -18.76 0.27 8.99
CA THR A 304 -17.75 1.12 8.36
C THR A 304 -16.42 0.36 8.15
N LEU A 305 -16.02 -0.46 9.15
CA LEU A 305 -14.85 -1.34 9.02
C LEU A 305 -15.03 -2.35 7.88
N ARG A 306 -16.16 -3.07 7.85
CA ARG A 306 -16.44 -4.09 6.82
C ARG A 306 -16.41 -3.48 5.43
N GLU A 307 -17.09 -2.36 5.22
CA GLU A 307 -17.10 -1.64 3.94
C GLU A 307 -15.69 -1.22 3.51
N THR A 308 -14.89 -0.71 4.45
CA THR A 308 -13.51 -0.32 4.20
C THR A 308 -12.65 -1.51 3.78
N LEU A 309 -12.83 -2.67 4.41
CA LEU A 309 -12.11 -3.91 4.07
C LEU A 309 -12.61 -4.54 2.77
N SER A 310 -13.90 -4.45 2.45
CA SER A 310 -14.47 -4.97 1.21
C SER A 310 -13.92 -4.26 -0.04
N PHE A 311 -13.52 -2.99 0.08
CA PHE A 311 -12.85 -2.27 -1.01
C PHE A 311 -11.53 -2.95 -1.44
N ASN A 312 -10.88 -3.66 -0.52
CA ASN A 312 -9.64 -4.40 -0.77
C ASN A 312 -9.86 -5.55 -1.79
N HIS A 313 -11.02 -6.21 -1.74
CA HIS A 313 -11.35 -7.30 -2.66
C HIS A 313 -11.64 -6.83 -4.09
N ARG A 314 -12.18 -5.62 -4.26
CA ARG A 314 -12.48 -5.09 -5.60
C ARG A 314 -11.23 -4.63 -6.35
N VAL A 315 -10.23 -4.12 -5.65
CA VAL A 315 -8.95 -3.69 -6.26
C VAL A 315 -8.11 -4.90 -6.70
N ASN A 316 -8.19 -6.02 -5.96
CA ASN A 316 -7.46 -7.25 -6.30
C ASN A 316 -8.05 -8.04 -7.48
N HIS A 317 -9.22 -7.66 -8.01
CA HIS A 317 -9.79 -8.28 -9.23
C HIS A 317 -9.35 -7.61 -10.54
N THR A 318 -8.60 -6.51 -10.46
CA THR A 318 -7.85 -5.95 -11.58
C THR A 318 -6.41 -6.44 -11.48
N GLN A 319 -6.10 -7.52 -12.21
CA GLN A 319 -4.78 -8.04 -12.60
C GLN A 319 -3.68 -8.08 -11.50
N PRO A 320 -3.11 -9.26 -11.17
CA PRO A 320 -1.86 -9.28 -10.42
C PRO A 320 -0.76 -8.74 -11.33
N GLU A 321 -0.48 -7.44 -11.28
CA GLU A 321 0.78 -6.91 -11.82
C GLU A 321 1.91 -7.66 -11.12
N SER A 322 2.63 -8.45 -11.92
CA SER A 322 3.81 -9.19 -11.53
C SER A 322 4.77 -8.27 -10.79
N ILE A 323 4.89 -8.46 -9.47
CA ILE A 323 5.98 -7.92 -8.66
C ILE A 323 7.25 -8.77 -8.92
N PHE A 324 7.64 -8.82 -10.19
CA PHE A 324 8.98 -9.22 -10.60
C PHE A 324 9.57 -7.97 -11.23
N PHE A 325 10.25 -7.17 -10.41
CA PHE A 325 11.24 -6.26 -10.96
C PHE A 325 12.40 -7.14 -11.41
N GLU A 326 12.48 -7.41 -12.71
CA GLU A 326 13.69 -7.97 -13.31
C GLU A 326 14.82 -6.94 -13.12
N ASP A 327 15.81 -7.33 -12.33
CA ASP A 327 17.06 -6.61 -12.08
C ASP A 327 17.93 -6.67 -13.35
N ASP A 328 17.65 -5.82 -14.34
CA ASP A 328 18.63 -5.51 -15.38
C ASP A 328 19.55 -4.40 -14.86
N ASN A 329 20.69 -4.82 -14.30
CA ASN A 329 22.03 -4.19 -14.41
C ASN A 329 22.87 -4.49 -13.16
N MET A 330 23.24 -5.76 -12.97
CA MET A 330 24.37 -6.14 -12.14
C MET A 330 25.62 -6.05 -13.04
N SER A 331 26.21 -4.86 -13.19
CA SER A 331 27.54 -4.77 -13.82
C SER A 331 28.57 -5.29 -12.82
N THR A 332 28.91 -6.56 -12.93
CA THR A 332 30.12 -7.15 -12.39
C THR A 332 31.32 -6.45 -13.03
N VAL A 333 31.99 -5.59 -12.27
CA VAL A 333 33.34 -5.18 -12.62
C VAL A 333 34.26 -6.18 -11.93
N GLU A 334 34.67 -7.18 -12.69
CA GLU A 334 35.72 -8.12 -12.33
C GLU A 334 37.06 -7.36 -12.41
N ASP A 335 37.65 -7.04 -11.26
CA ASP A 335 39.05 -6.62 -11.19
C ASP A 335 39.92 -7.86 -10.97
N HIS A 336 40.45 -8.40 -12.06
CA HIS A 336 41.63 -9.27 -12.14
C HIS A 336 42.40 -8.74 -13.36
N ASN A 337 43.71 -8.52 -13.38
CA ASN A 337 44.83 -8.78 -12.49
C ASN A 337 46.02 -8.05 -13.16
N ASP A 338 47.06 -7.63 -12.43
CA ASP A 338 48.43 -7.74 -12.95
C ASP A 338 49.51 -7.57 -11.86
N THR A 339 49.87 -8.73 -11.30
CA THR A 339 51.22 -9.33 -11.28
C THR A 339 52.45 -8.42 -11.12
N GLN A 340 53.20 -8.54 -10.00
CA GLN A 340 54.56 -9.12 -10.03
C GLN A 340 55.19 -9.39 -8.65
N SER A 341 55.54 -10.68 -8.46
CA SER A 341 56.77 -11.22 -7.86
C SER A 341 57.25 -10.76 -6.47
N HIS A 342 57.20 -11.68 -5.50
CA HIS A 342 58.43 -12.11 -4.85
C HIS A 342 58.31 -13.58 -4.37
N LEU A 343 59.21 -14.41 -4.89
CA LEU A 343 59.48 -15.78 -4.47
C LEU A 343 60.17 -15.77 -3.09
N THR A 344 59.74 -16.65 -2.17
CA THR A 344 60.67 -17.45 -1.35
C THR A 344 59.96 -18.71 -0.85
N VAL A 345 60.52 -19.83 -1.26
CA VAL A 345 60.26 -21.23 -0.89
C VAL A 345 60.66 -21.47 0.58
N SER A 346 59.82 -22.13 1.39
CA SER A 346 60.01 -23.47 2.01
C SER A 346 59.38 -23.39 3.41
N HIS A 347 58.89 -24.39 4.15
CA HIS A 347 58.87 -25.85 4.11
C HIS A 347 57.76 -26.29 5.10
N MET A 348 57.22 -27.49 4.94
CA MET A 348 56.21 -28.13 5.78
C MET A 348 56.68 -28.39 7.23
N LYS A 349 55.75 -28.35 8.21
CA LYS A 349 55.33 -29.52 9.04
C LYS A 349 54.43 -29.14 10.22
N ASP A 350 53.35 -29.92 10.31
CA ASP A 350 52.77 -30.58 11.50
C ASP A 350 52.29 -29.76 12.72
N ASP A 351 50.98 -29.91 12.97
CA ASP A 351 50.30 -30.02 14.28
C ASP A 351 51.16 -30.68 15.38
N PRO A 352 50.92 -30.45 16.70
CA PRO A 352 49.58 -30.65 17.28
C PRO A 352 49.19 -29.81 18.53
N SER A 353 47.88 -29.78 18.77
CA SER A 353 47.18 -29.81 20.08
C SER A 353 47.70 -28.99 21.28
N LEU A 354 46.87 -28.02 21.72
CA LEU A 354 46.33 -27.96 23.08
C LEU A 354 45.09 -27.05 23.14
#